data_AF-A0A8M3AZ01-F1
#
_entry.id   AF-A0A8M3AZ01-F1
#
_cell.length_a   1.000
_cell.length_b   1.000
_cell.length_c   1.000
_cell.angle_alpha   90.00
_cell.angle_beta   90.00
_cell.angle_gamma   90.00
#
_symmetry.space_group_name_H-M   'P 1'
#
loop_
_entity.id
_entity.type
_entity.pdbx_description
1 polymer ?
#
loop_
_entity_poly.entity_id
_entity_poly.type
_entity_poly.pdbx_seq_one_letter_code
_entity_poly.pdbx_strand_id
1 'polypeptide(L)'
;MVHIRVGWESLLTTIARTINEIETQIMTRDAKGISQKQLNDFRSSFTHFDRKKKGGMETDDFRACLISMGYDLGEAEFARIMALVDPNGSGVVTFQAFVDFMTRETGESDTSEQVVASFRILAADKPYILLDELRRELPPEQAEYCISRMPPYKGPDAVPGALDYAAFSTALYGESDL
;
A
#
# COMPACT_ATOMS: atom_id res chain seq x y z
N MET A 1 -23.01 41.27 -16.32
CA MET A 1 -23.26 40.88 -14.92
C MET A 1 -23.48 39.38 -14.74
N VAL A 2 -24.39 38.73 -15.50
CA VAL A 2 -24.69 37.29 -15.33
C VAL A 2 -23.47 36.37 -15.56
N HIS A 3 -22.66 36.61 -16.60
CA HIS A 3 -21.48 35.76 -16.88
C HIS A 3 -20.43 35.73 -15.77
N ILE A 4 -20.19 36.87 -15.11
CA ILE A 4 -19.21 36.95 -14.00
C ILE A 4 -19.71 36.17 -12.79
N ARG A 5 -21.01 36.26 -12.47
CA ARG A 5 -21.64 35.49 -11.39
C ARG A 5 -21.56 33.99 -11.66
N VAL A 6 -21.95 33.54 -12.85
CA VAL A 6 -21.92 32.12 -13.24
C VAL A 6 -20.48 31.58 -13.23
N GLY A 7 -19.51 32.36 -13.73
CA GLY A 7 -18.10 31.99 -13.69
C GLY A 7 -17.57 31.82 -12.26
N TRP A 8 -17.95 32.73 -11.35
CA TRP A 8 -17.56 32.65 -9.93
C TRP A 8 -18.19 31.45 -9.21
N GLU A 9 -19.49 31.20 -9.42
CA GLU A 9 -20.20 30.06 -8.82
C GLU A 9 -19.64 28.72 -9.34
N SER A 10 -19.30 28.65 -10.64
CA SER A 10 -18.63 27.49 -11.24
C SER A 10 -17.23 27.27 -10.68
N LEU A 11 -16.45 28.33 -10.47
CA LEU A 11 -15.12 28.25 -9.85
C LEU A 11 -15.21 27.71 -8.42
N LEU A 12 -16.14 28.23 -7.60
CA LEU A 12 -16.34 27.76 -6.23
C LEU A 12 -16.70 26.27 -6.18
N THR A 13 -17.56 25.82 -7.09
CA THR A 13 -17.95 24.40 -7.19
C THR A 13 -16.76 23.53 -7.59
N THR A 14 -15.92 24.03 -8.51
CA THR A 14 -14.71 23.32 -8.95
C THR A 14 -13.71 23.19 -7.81
N ILE A 15 -13.45 24.28 -7.08
CA ILE A 15 -12.57 24.28 -5.90
C ILE A 15 -13.08 23.30 -4.85
N ALA A 16 -14.38 23.35 -4.53
CA ALA A 16 -14.98 22.44 -3.55
C ALA A 16 -14.84 20.97 -3.96
N ARG A 17 -15.02 20.65 -5.25
CA ARG A 17 -14.81 19.29 -5.77
C ARG A 17 -13.36 18.86 -5.60
N THR A 18 -12.41 19.72 -5.98
CA THR A 18 -10.98 19.40 -5.86
C THR A 18 -10.56 19.23 -4.40
N ILE A 19 -11.10 20.02 -3.47
CA ILE A 19 -10.87 19.85 -2.02
C ILE A 19 -11.38 18.48 -1.57
N ASN A 20 -12.63 18.12 -1.88
CA ASN A 20 -13.19 16.82 -1.50
C ASN A 20 -12.40 15.65 -2.12
N GLU A 21 -11.94 15.79 -3.36
CA GLU A 21 -11.09 14.78 -4.03
C GLU A 21 -9.75 14.62 -3.31
N ILE A 22 -9.12 15.72 -2.88
CA ILE A 22 -7.88 15.69 -2.11
C ILE A 22 -8.12 15.09 -0.72
N GLU A 23 -9.17 15.50 -0.02
CA GLU A 23 -9.54 14.95 1.29
C GLU A 23 -9.80 13.44 1.21
N THR A 24 -10.55 12.99 0.20
CA THR A 24 -10.81 11.56 -0.04
C THR A 24 -9.51 10.80 -0.32
N GLN A 25 -8.57 11.40 -1.05
CA GLN A 25 -7.26 10.81 -1.30
C GLN A 25 -6.41 10.73 -0.03
N ILE A 26 -6.45 11.75 0.83
CA ILE A 26 -5.76 11.74 2.14
C ILE A 26 -6.38 10.68 3.05
N MET A 27 -7.70 10.60 3.13
CA MET A 27 -8.40 9.57 3.92
C MET A 27 -8.09 8.16 3.39
N THR A 28 -8.07 7.97 2.07
CA THR A 28 -7.70 6.70 1.45
C THR A 28 -6.24 6.33 1.74
N ARG A 29 -5.33 7.32 1.70
CA ARG A 29 -3.92 7.17 2.06
C ARG A 29 -3.76 6.71 3.51
N ASP A 30 -4.40 7.43 4.43
CA ASP A 30 -4.27 7.21 5.86
C ASP A 30 -4.96 5.92 6.32
N ALA A 31 -6.10 5.57 5.71
CA ALA A 31 -6.82 4.34 6.03
C ALA A 31 -6.15 3.07 5.51
N LYS A 32 -5.32 3.18 4.47
CA LYS A 32 -4.73 2.02 3.76
C LYS A 32 -3.22 1.90 3.87
N GLY A 33 -2.56 2.80 4.60
CA GLY A 33 -1.11 2.77 4.81
C GLY A 33 -0.28 3.05 3.55
N ILE A 34 -0.85 3.63 2.50
CA ILE A 34 -0.15 3.87 1.23
C ILE A 34 0.70 5.13 1.36
N SER A 35 1.94 5.10 0.90
CA SER A 35 2.74 6.34 0.78
C SER A 35 2.21 7.23 -0.36
N GLN A 36 2.42 8.55 -0.26
CA GLN A 36 2.08 9.48 -1.35
C GLN A 36 2.75 9.10 -2.67
N LYS A 37 3.96 8.52 -2.60
CA LYS A 37 4.70 8.04 -3.75
C LYS A 37 3.97 6.88 -4.44
N GLN A 38 3.59 5.84 -3.68
CA GLN A 38 2.82 4.71 -4.24
C GLN A 38 1.49 5.17 -4.86
N LEU A 39 0.77 6.08 -4.22
CA LEU A 39 -0.47 6.62 -4.80
C LEU A 39 -0.22 7.37 -6.12
N ASN A 40 0.88 8.13 -6.20
CA ASN A 40 1.29 8.80 -7.43
C ASN A 40 1.70 7.79 -8.53
N ASP A 41 2.36 6.70 -8.16
CA ASP A 41 2.75 5.62 -9.08
C ASP A 41 1.51 4.91 -9.64
N PHE A 42 0.52 4.62 -8.78
CA PHE A 42 -0.78 4.08 -9.20
C PHE A 42 -1.52 5.05 -10.12
N ARG A 43 -1.57 6.35 -9.78
CA ARG A 43 -2.22 7.36 -10.64
C ARG A 43 -1.55 7.47 -12.00
N SER A 44 -0.21 7.42 -12.03
CA SER A 44 0.56 7.48 -13.28
C SER A 44 0.27 6.27 -14.16
N SER A 45 0.25 5.07 -13.57
CA SER A 45 -0.10 3.82 -14.25
C SER A 45 -1.54 3.87 -14.78
N PHE A 46 -2.50 4.23 -13.93
CA PHE A 46 -3.90 4.36 -14.33
C PHE A 46 -4.09 5.34 -15.49
N THR A 47 -3.47 6.52 -15.42
CA THR A 47 -3.58 7.55 -16.47
C THR A 47 -2.92 7.11 -17.78
N HIS A 48 -1.88 6.27 -17.70
CA HIS A 48 -1.23 5.70 -18.88
C HIS A 48 -2.17 4.74 -19.64
N PHE A 49 -2.95 3.94 -18.91
CA PHE A 49 -3.85 2.94 -19.48
C PHE A 49 -5.28 3.45 -19.74
N ASP A 50 -5.75 4.52 -19.07
CA ASP A 50 -6.96 5.25 -19.45
C ASP A 50 -6.73 6.07 -20.74
N ARG A 51 -6.52 5.34 -21.85
CA ARG A 51 -6.21 5.89 -23.18
C ARG A 51 -7.25 6.88 -23.67
N LYS A 52 -8.51 6.66 -23.27
CA LYS A 52 -9.63 7.51 -23.66
C LYS A 52 -9.85 8.69 -22.70
N LYS A 53 -9.06 8.79 -21.61
CA LYS A 53 -9.17 9.81 -20.57
C LYS A 53 -10.61 9.98 -20.07
N LYS A 54 -11.32 8.87 -19.93
CA LYS A 54 -12.72 8.85 -19.51
C LYS A 54 -12.88 8.83 -17.98
N GLY A 55 -11.76 8.72 -17.23
CA GLY A 55 -11.77 8.53 -15.79
C GLY A 55 -11.96 7.06 -15.38
N GLY A 56 -11.77 6.13 -16.32
CA GLY A 56 -12.05 4.70 -16.15
C GLY A 56 -11.28 3.86 -17.15
N MET A 57 -10.65 2.78 -16.69
CA MET A 57 -10.02 1.79 -17.56
C MET A 57 -11.06 0.78 -18.05
N GLU A 58 -11.13 0.54 -19.35
CA GLU A 58 -11.92 -0.58 -19.89
C GLU A 58 -11.25 -1.91 -19.49
N THR A 59 -12.00 -3.02 -19.45
CA THR A 59 -11.50 -4.33 -19.01
C THR A 59 -10.14 -4.72 -19.60
N ASP A 60 -9.94 -4.52 -20.90
CA ASP A 60 -8.68 -4.85 -21.58
C ASP A 60 -7.53 -3.92 -21.16
N ASP A 61 -7.81 -2.64 -20.94
CA ASP A 61 -6.82 -1.66 -20.47
C ASP A 61 -6.42 -1.97 -19.02
N PHE A 62 -7.38 -2.37 -18.18
CA PHE A 62 -7.11 -2.81 -16.81
C PHE A 62 -6.24 -4.06 -16.78
N ARG A 63 -6.52 -5.06 -17.64
CA ARG A 63 -5.66 -6.25 -17.78
C ARG A 63 -4.23 -5.89 -18.19
N ALA A 64 -4.10 -5.02 -19.20
CA ALA A 64 -2.80 -4.57 -19.67
C ALA A 64 -2.04 -3.79 -18.57
N CYS A 65 -2.75 -3.01 -17.75
CA CYS A 65 -2.18 -2.32 -16.60
C CYS A 65 -1.61 -3.31 -15.58
N LEU A 66 -2.37 -4.34 -15.19
CA LEU A 66 -1.91 -5.35 -14.24
C LEU A 66 -0.67 -6.11 -14.75
N ILE A 67 -0.66 -6.49 -16.02
CA ILE A 67 0.51 -7.13 -16.66
C ILE A 67 1.73 -6.19 -16.61
N SER A 68 1.55 -4.90 -16.91
CA SER A 68 2.62 -3.90 -16.84
C SER A 68 3.16 -3.69 -15.43
N MET A 69 2.38 -4.01 -14.39
CA MET A 69 2.79 -3.96 -12.99
C MET A 69 3.38 -5.28 -12.48
N GLY A 70 3.47 -6.31 -13.35
CA GLY A 70 4.06 -7.61 -13.04
C GLY A 70 3.07 -8.71 -12.67
N TYR A 71 1.76 -8.46 -12.73
CA TYR A 71 0.75 -9.48 -12.46
C TYR A 71 0.46 -10.29 -13.74
N ASP A 72 0.88 -11.55 -13.77
CA ASP A 72 0.52 -12.50 -14.83
C ASP A 72 -0.69 -13.34 -14.37
N LEU A 73 -1.88 -12.96 -14.86
CA LEU A 73 -3.15 -13.53 -14.41
C LEU A 73 -3.79 -14.33 -15.54
N GLY A 74 -4.05 -15.61 -15.26
CA GLY A 74 -4.87 -16.46 -16.12
C GLY A 74 -6.31 -15.95 -16.20
N GLU A 75 -7.07 -16.44 -17.19
CA GLU A 75 -8.43 -15.94 -17.47
C GLU A 75 -9.38 -16.05 -16.27
N ALA A 76 -9.33 -17.17 -15.55
CA ALA A 76 -10.18 -17.40 -14.38
C ALA A 76 -9.87 -16.42 -13.24
N GLU A 77 -8.58 -16.13 -13.02
CA GLU A 77 -8.15 -15.24 -11.94
C GLU A 77 -8.46 -13.78 -12.29
N PHE A 78 -8.24 -13.39 -13.54
CA PHE A 78 -8.62 -12.06 -14.00
C PHE A 78 -10.14 -11.83 -13.91
N ALA A 79 -10.96 -12.84 -14.24
CA ALA A 79 -12.41 -12.77 -14.08
C ALA A 79 -12.81 -12.61 -12.60
N ARG A 80 -12.13 -13.29 -11.67
CA ARG A 80 -12.32 -13.14 -10.22
C ARG A 80 -12.03 -11.71 -9.76
N ILE A 81 -10.91 -11.14 -10.24
CA ILE A 81 -10.53 -9.75 -9.93
C ILE A 81 -11.54 -8.77 -10.49
N MET A 82 -11.99 -8.95 -11.74
CA MET A 82 -13.02 -8.11 -12.35
C MET A 82 -14.33 -8.10 -11.54
N ALA A 83 -14.74 -9.25 -10.99
CA ALA A 83 -15.91 -9.31 -10.11
C ALA A 83 -15.73 -8.52 -8.81
N LEU A 84 -14.49 -8.30 -8.35
CA LEU A 84 -14.19 -7.49 -7.17
C LEU A 84 -14.15 -5.99 -7.49
N VAL A 85 -13.55 -5.60 -8.63
CA VAL A 85 -13.35 -4.17 -8.98
C VAL A 85 -14.51 -3.56 -9.75
N ASP A 86 -15.32 -4.38 -10.41
CA ASP A 86 -16.50 -3.99 -11.17
C ASP A 86 -17.69 -4.92 -10.85
N PRO A 87 -18.21 -4.89 -9.60
CA PRO A 87 -19.30 -5.77 -9.17
C PRO A 87 -20.61 -5.52 -9.95
N ASN A 88 -20.73 -4.37 -10.61
CA ASN A 88 -21.89 -4.01 -11.42
C ASN A 88 -21.77 -4.48 -12.87
N GLY A 89 -20.61 -5.02 -13.28
CA GLY A 89 -20.37 -5.46 -14.66
C GLY A 89 -20.46 -4.33 -15.68
N SER A 90 -20.05 -3.12 -15.30
CA SER A 90 -20.03 -1.95 -16.19
C SER A 90 -18.99 -2.05 -17.31
N GLY A 91 -17.99 -2.92 -17.16
CA GLY A 91 -16.82 -3.04 -18.03
C GLY A 91 -15.80 -1.93 -17.83
N VAL A 92 -15.95 -1.11 -16.78
CA VAL A 92 -15.10 0.06 -16.51
C VAL A 92 -14.61 0.04 -15.07
N VAL A 93 -13.30 0.01 -14.88
CA VAL A 93 -12.63 0.08 -13.57
C VAL A 93 -12.28 1.53 -13.27
N THR A 94 -12.87 2.07 -12.19
CA THR A 94 -12.57 3.43 -11.72
C THR A 94 -11.20 3.51 -11.05
N PHE A 95 -10.61 4.71 -10.97
CA PHE A 95 -9.34 4.89 -10.26
C PHE A 95 -9.44 4.44 -8.80
N GLN A 96 -10.57 4.71 -8.14
CA GLN A 96 -10.79 4.27 -6.77
C GLN A 96 -10.78 2.76 -6.65
N ALA A 97 -11.51 2.04 -7.51
CA ALA A 97 -11.53 0.57 -7.50
C ALA A 97 -10.15 -0.04 -7.81
N PHE A 98 -9.38 0.58 -8.72
CA PHE A 98 -8.00 0.18 -8.99
C PHE A 98 -7.10 0.39 -7.77
N VAL A 99 -7.16 1.54 -7.11
CA VAL A 99 -6.41 1.78 -5.88
C VAL A 99 -6.85 0.80 -4.80
N ASP A 100 -8.16 0.57 -4.61
CA ASP A 100 -8.70 -0.43 -3.69
C ASP A 100 -8.11 -1.82 -3.93
N PHE A 101 -8.09 -2.28 -5.18
CA PHE A 101 -7.47 -3.54 -5.55
C PHE A 101 -5.98 -3.56 -5.26
N MET A 102 -5.22 -2.61 -5.81
CA MET A 102 -3.77 -2.53 -5.63
C MET A 102 -3.39 -2.48 -4.16
N THR A 103 -4.18 -1.79 -3.32
CA THR A 103 -3.90 -1.67 -1.89
C THR A 103 -4.17 -2.92 -1.09
N ARG A 104 -5.07 -3.78 -1.56
CA ARG A 104 -5.29 -5.08 -0.92
C ARG A 104 -4.15 -6.01 -1.31
N GLU A 105 -3.83 -6.09 -2.60
CA GLU A 105 -2.73 -6.91 -3.10
C GLU A 105 -1.36 -6.47 -2.58
N THR A 106 -1.09 -5.16 -2.48
CA THR A 106 0.16 -4.65 -1.88
C THR A 106 0.08 -4.56 -0.36
N GLY A 107 -1.10 -4.42 0.23
CA GLY A 107 -1.29 -4.45 1.68
C GLY A 107 -0.98 -5.83 2.26
N GLU A 108 -1.23 -6.88 1.47
CA GLU A 108 -0.78 -8.24 1.76
C GLU A 108 0.71 -8.45 1.49
N SER A 109 1.43 -7.47 0.90
CA SER A 109 2.83 -7.65 0.55
C SER A 109 3.80 -7.43 1.71
N ASP A 110 3.44 -6.68 2.75
CA ASP A 110 4.26 -6.65 3.98
C ASP A 110 3.96 -7.90 4.82
N THR A 111 4.36 -9.08 4.35
CA THR A 111 4.15 -10.30 5.13
C THR A 111 5.14 -10.37 6.30
N SER A 112 4.81 -11.17 7.32
CA SER A 112 5.71 -11.41 8.45
C SER A 112 7.10 -11.88 7.97
N GLU A 113 7.15 -12.62 6.87
CA GLU A 113 8.35 -13.15 6.24
C GLU A 113 9.19 -12.06 5.58
N GLN A 114 8.59 -11.05 4.95
CA GLN A 114 9.32 -9.93 4.36
C GLN A 114 9.96 -9.03 5.42
N VAL A 115 9.23 -8.78 6.51
CA VAL A 115 9.78 -8.05 7.67
C VAL A 115 10.91 -8.85 8.33
N VAL A 116 10.74 -10.17 8.50
CA VAL A 116 11.80 -11.08 8.96
C VAL A 116 13.01 -11.06 8.05
N ALA A 117 12.82 -11.07 6.74
CA ALA A 117 13.92 -11.01 5.78
C ALA A 117 14.66 -9.68 5.88
N SER A 118 13.94 -8.56 6.03
CA SER A 118 14.54 -7.24 6.21
C SER A 118 15.38 -7.17 7.49
N PHE A 119 14.84 -7.65 8.62
CA PHE A 119 15.61 -7.72 9.88
C PHE A 119 16.79 -8.67 9.81
N ARG A 120 16.65 -9.81 9.10
CA ARG A 120 17.76 -10.76 8.89
C ARG A 120 18.93 -10.10 8.17
N ILE A 121 18.66 -9.26 7.16
CA ILE A 121 19.69 -8.50 6.45
C ILE A 121 20.39 -7.51 7.41
N LEU A 122 19.62 -6.76 8.21
CA LEU A 122 20.17 -5.84 9.21
C LEU A 122 21.01 -6.56 10.27
N ALA A 123 20.60 -7.78 10.63
CA ALA A 123 21.29 -8.65 11.57
C ALA A 123 22.43 -9.46 10.94
N ALA A 124 22.83 -9.18 9.69
CA ALA A 124 23.89 -9.91 8.98
C ALA A 124 23.69 -11.45 9.04
N ASP A 125 22.48 -11.90 8.70
CA ASP A 125 22.04 -13.30 8.68
C ASP A 125 21.99 -14.02 10.04
N LYS A 126 22.15 -13.30 11.15
CA LYS A 126 21.90 -13.85 12.49
C LYS A 126 20.39 -14.01 12.76
N PRO A 127 19.98 -15.03 13.53
CA PRO A 127 18.57 -15.24 13.90
C PRO A 127 18.06 -14.26 14.98
N TYR A 128 18.90 -13.31 15.41
CA TYR A 128 18.59 -12.27 16.38
C TYR A 128 19.25 -10.96 15.97
N ILE A 129 18.74 -9.84 16.48
CA ILE A 129 19.33 -8.50 16.27
C ILE A 129 19.73 -7.89 17.61
N LEU A 130 20.84 -7.15 17.65
CA LEU A 130 21.30 -6.46 18.86
C LEU A 130 20.75 -5.03 18.95
N LEU A 131 20.66 -4.48 20.17
CA LEU A 131 20.21 -3.10 20.40
C LEU A 131 21.07 -2.09 19.64
N ASP A 132 22.40 -2.28 19.64
CA ASP A 132 23.33 -1.39 18.94
C ASP A 132 23.16 -1.47 17.42
N GLU A 133 22.75 -2.62 16.89
CA GLU A 133 22.46 -2.80 15.45
C GLU A 133 21.18 -2.05 15.07
N LEU A 134 20.11 -2.21 15.85
CA LEU A 134 18.87 -1.45 15.64
C LEU A 134 19.11 0.06 15.68
N ARG A 135 19.86 0.56 16.67
CA ARG A 135 20.16 1.99 16.80
C ARG A 135 21.09 2.54 15.72
N ARG A 136 21.92 1.68 15.11
CA ARG A 136 22.82 2.07 14.03
C ARG A 136 22.10 2.10 12.69
N GLU A 137 21.20 1.16 12.44
CA GLU A 137 20.54 1.00 11.13
C GLU A 137 19.19 1.73 11.02
N LEU A 138 18.49 1.99 12.13
CA LEU A 138 17.17 2.62 12.14
C LEU A 138 17.19 4.03 12.76
N PRO A 139 16.28 4.93 12.32
CA PRO A 139 16.03 6.20 13.00
C PRO A 139 15.74 6.00 14.50
N PRO A 140 16.14 6.93 15.38
CA PRO A 140 16.02 6.75 16.84
C PRO A 140 14.63 6.36 17.32
N GLU A 141 13.58 6.97 16.78
CA GLU A 141 12.19 6.66 17.15
C GLU A 141 11.79 5.22 16.77
N GLN A 142 12.24 4.74 15.61
CA GLN A 142 11.95 3.38 15.14
C GLN A 142 12.77 2.33 15.91
N ALA A 143 14.04 2.64 16.21
CA ALA A 143 14.89 1.78 17.01
C ALA A 143 14.30 1.58 18.42
N GLU A 144 13.91 2.67 19.09
CA GLU A 144 13.29 2.58 20.42
C GLU A 144 11.94 1.87 20.38
N TYR A 145 11.13 2.08 19.33
CA TYR A 145 9.90 1.32 19.14
C TYR A 145 10.17 -0.19 19.04
N CYS A 146 11.11 -0.60 18.18
CA CYS A 146 11.50 -2.01 18.04
C CYS A 146 12.01 -2.59 19.36
N ILE A 147 12.91 -1.89 20.05
CA ILE A 147 13.47 -2.33 21.34
C ILE A 147 12.36 -2.50 22.39
N SER A 148 11.36 -1.62 22.41
CA SER A 148 10.27 -1.68 23.37
C SER A 148 9.27 -2.82 23.13
N ARG A 149 9.17 -3.31 21.89
CA ARG A 149 8.17 -4.31 21.47
C ARG A 149 8.76 -5.69 21.19
N MET A 150 10.05 -5.77 20.84
CA MET A 150 10.72 -7.03 20.55
C MET A 150 11.00 -7.83 21.82
N PRO A 151 10.59 -9.11 21.90
CA PRO A 151 10.97 -9.96 23.00
C PRO A 151 12.46 -10.33 22.92
N PRO A 152 13.09 -10.68 24.06
CA PRO A 152 14.46 -11.18 24.06
C PRO A 152 14.55 -12.54 23.36
N TYR A 153 15.62 -12.75 22.61
CA TYR A 153 15.88 -14.00 21.89
C TYR A 153 16.23 -15.14 22.85
N LYS A 154 15.58 -16.30 22.67
CA LYS A 154 15.71 -17.48 23.55
C LYS A 154 16.37 -18.69 22.89
N GLY A 155 17.00 -18.52 21.72
CA GLY A 155 17.68 -19.61 21.01
C GLY A 155 19.02 -20.03 21.65
N PRO A 156 19.63 -21.12 21.15
CA PRO A 156 20.88 -21.65 21.68
C PRO A 156 22.06 -20.67 21.59
N ASP A 157 22.03 -19.75 20.63
CA ASP A 157 23.06 -18.72 20.41
C ASP A 157 22.70 -17.37 21.05
N ALA A 158 21.81 -17.36 22.05
CA ALA A 158 21.37 -16.13 22.71
C ALA A 158 22.53 -15.42 23.42
N VAL A 159 22.81 -14.20 22.99
CA VAL A 159 23.76 -13.29 23.64
C VAL A 159 23.02 -12.23 24.45
N PRO A 160 23.67 -11.63 25.48
CA PRO A 160 23.05 -10.54 26.25
C PRO A 160 22.61 -9.39 25.33
N GLY A 161 21.34 -9.01 25.40
CA GLY A 161 20.76 -7.96 24.54
C GLY A 161 20.33 -8.43 23.15
N ALA A 162 20.31 -9.74 22.87
CA ALA A 162 19.73 -10.27 21.65
C ALA A 162 18.19 -10.15 21.67
N LEU A 163 17.63 -9.57 20.61
CA LEU A 163 16.20 -9.40 20.40
C LEU A 163 15.69 -10.30 19.26
N ASP A 164 14.48 -10.82 19.43
CA ASP A 164 13.84 -11.73 18.50
C ASP A 164 12.89 -10.97 17.56
N TYR A 165 13.39 -10.65 16.37
CA TYR A 165 12.62 -9.98 15.34
C TYR A 165 11.58 -10.89 14.67
N ALA A 166 11.72 -12.22 14.76
CA ALA A 166 10.77 -13.17 14.18
C ALA A 166 9.52 -13.33 15.06
N ALA A 167 9.70 -13.35 16.37
CA ALA A 167 8.59 -13.26 17.32
C ALA A 167 7.87 -11.91 17.20
N PHE A 168 8.62 -10.82 17.01
CA PHE A 168 8.05 -9.49 16.80
C PHE A 168 7.25 -9.38 15.50
N SER A 169 7.77 -9.86 14.37
CA SER A 169 7.02 -9.85 13.10
C SER A 169 5.77 -10.70 13.18
N THR A 170 5.86 -11.90 13.79
CA THR A 170 4.72 -12.80 13.96
C THR A 170 3.65 -12.16 14.84
N ALA A 171 4.04 -11.44 15.90
CA ALA A 171 3.07 -10.72 16.73
C ALA A 171 2.45 -9.51 16.02
N LEU A 172 3.21 -8.80 15.17
CA LEU A 172 2.75 -7.62 14.45
C LEU A 172 1.73 -7.98 13.36
N TYR A 173 1.98 -9.05 12.60
CA TYR A 173 1.12 -9.47 11.49
C TYR A 173 0.12 -10.56 11.88
N GLY A 174 0.46 -11.43 12.83
CA GLY A 174 -0.37 -12.58 13.24
C GLY A 174 -1.60 -12.22 14.07
N GLU A 175 -1.73 -10.98 14.58
CA GLU A 175 -2.99 -10.50 15.17
C GLU A 175 -4.04 -10.12 14.11
N SER A 176 -3.70 -10.07 12.82
CA SER A 176 -4.66 -9.69 11.76
C SER A 176 -5.45 -10.87 11.16
N ASP A 177 -5.14 -12.12 11.53
CA ASP A 177 -5.73 -13.35 10.95
C ASP A 177 -6.60 -14.18 11.93
N LEU A 178 -7.12 -13.58 13.01
CA LEU A 178 -8.12 -14.18 13.92
C LEU A 178 -9.36 -13.28 14.07
#